data_AF-A0A7W3PJL0-F1
#
_entry.id   AF-A0A7W3PJL0-F1
#
_cell.length_a   1.000
_cell.length_b   1.000
_cell.length_c   1.000
_cell.angle_alpha   90.00
_cell.angle_beta   90.00
_cell.angle_gamma   90.00
#
_symmetry.space_group_name_H-M   'P 1'
#
loop_
_entity.id
_entity.type
_entity.pdbx_description
1 polymer ?
#
loop_
_entity_poly.entity_id
_entity_poly.type
_entity_poly.pdbx_seq_one_letter_code
_entity_poly.pdbx_strand_id
1 'polypeptide(L)'
;MRTTRTTKTAITVVTSGAVALTLLLAGCTGSDDDASSGQSDPSGSSSASSSGTAQETGDLTGELAVTTCAEAGEALGSIIDGLDLQDESTEADGQLQCSWANGAASAEGEIDPSAQAIVAVAQVQELDEATITSQSDQIAGTDGVTEVEDARIGDIGGRAFELEASQEGVSLSGATVVTPNGLFALSATGAGDTAPLSPSEALDATLLLLR
;
A
#
# COMPACT_ATOMS: atom_id res chain seq x y z
N MET A 1 -16.10 20.72 -31.76
CA MET A 1 -16.32 19.79 -30.65
C MET A 1 -14.99 19.11 -30.37
N ARG A 2 -14.35 19.42 -29.24
CA ARG A 2 -13.07 18.82 -28.82
C ARG A 2 -13.40 17.56 -28.02
N THR A 3 -12.96 16.41 -28.51
CA THR A 3 -13.19 15.10 -27.89
C THR A 3 -12.17 14.91 -26.76
N THR A 4 -12.57 15.30 -25.55
CA THR A 4 -11.83 15.10 -24.31
C THR A 4 -12.18 13.72 -23.73
N ARG A 5 -11.63 12.62 -24.25
CA ARG A 5 -11.95 11.27 -23.73
C ARG A 5 -10.79 10.28 -23.56
N THR A 6 -9.59 10.55 -24.07
CA THR A 6 -8.55 9.50 -24.16
C THR A 6 -7.48 9.59 -23.07
N THR A 7 -7.17 10.79 -22.55
CA THR A 7 -6.13 11.00 -21.53
C THR A 7 -6.44 10.30 -20.20
N LYS A 8 -7.73 10.14 -19.87
CA LYS A 8 -8.16 9.51 -18.63
C LYS A 8 -7.86 8.01 -18.62
N THR A 9 -7.90 7.35 -19.78
CA THR A 9 -7.82 5.88 -19.89
C THR A 9 -6.46 5.31 -19.54
N ALA A 10 -5.34 5.99 -19.83
CA ALA A 10 -4.01 5.50 -19.51
C ALA A 10 -3.67 5.61 -18.01
N ILE A 11 -4.02 6.75 -17.39
CA ILE A 11 -3.98 6.90 -15.93
C ILE A 11 -4.89 5.85 -15.31
N THR A 12 -6.11 5.67 -15.84
CA THR A 12 -7.02 4.61 -15.40
C THR A 12 -6.43 3.22 -15.58
N VAL A 13 -5.62 2.88 -16.59
CA VAL A 13 -5.03 1.52 -16.67
C VAL A 13 -3.96 1.31 -15.59
N VAL A 14 -3.11 2.32 -15.38
CA VAL A 14 -2.02 2.31 -14.39
C VAL A 14 -2.56 2.37 -12.94
N THR A 15 -3.61 3.16 -12.69
CA THR A 15 -4.28 3.27 -11.38
C THR A 15 -5.38 2.23 -11.18
N SER A 16 -6.06 1.73 -12.21
CA SER A 16 -7.08 0.67 -12.05
C SER A 16 -6.49 -0.71 -11.76
N GLY A 17 -5.24 -0.97 -12.17
CA GLY A 17 -4.52 -2.17 -11.73
C GLY A 17 -4.36 -2.19 -10.20
N ALA A 18 -3.97 -1.05 -9.62
CA ALA A 18 -3.89 -0.87 -8.17
C ALA A 18 -5.27 -0.84 -7.48
N VAL A 19 -6.27 -0.21 -8.11
CA VAL A 19 -7.63 -0.10 -7.57
C VAL A 19 -8.40 -1.43 -7.63
N ALA A 20 -8.06 -2.36 -8.53
CA ALA A 20 -8.70 -3.67 -8.58
C ALA A 20 -8.51 -4.49 -7.29
N LEU A 21 -7.36 -4.37 -6.62
CA LEU A 21 -7.14 -4.92 -5.27
C LEU A 21 -8.04 -4.21 -4.25
N THR A 22 -8.15 -2.88 -4.29
CA THR A 22 -9.03 -2.13 -3.35
C THR A 22 -10.53 -2.46 -3.51
N LEU A 23 -10.99 -2.73 -4.74
CA LEU A 23 -12.40 -3.05 -5.02
C LEU A 23 -12.81 -4.46 -4.60
N LEU A 24 -11.87 -5.41 -4.52
CA LEU A 24 -12.12 -6.74 -3.97
C LEU A 24 -12.39 -6.69 -2.45
N LEU A 25 -11.85 -5.68 -1.75
CA LEU A 25 -11.95 -5.56 -0.28
C LEU A 25 -13.09 -4.64 0.20
N ALA A 26 -13.65 -3.78 -0.65
CA ALA A 26 -14.81 -2.94 -0.31
C ALA A 26 -16.14 -3.73 -0.14
N GLY A 27 -16.11 -5.06 -0.25
CA GLY A 27 -17.28 -5.93 -0.13
C GLY A 27 -17.75 -6.26 1.30
N CYS A 28 -17.07 -5.80 2.35
CA CYS A 28 -17.35 -6.16 3.75
C CYS A 28 -17.99 -5.03 4.57
N THR A 29 -19.13 -4.49 4.14
CA THR A 29 -20.02 -3.74 5.07
C THR A 29 -21.12 -4.67 5.56
N GLY A 30 -20.90 -5.33 6.70
CA GLY A 30 -21.83 -6.31 7.26
C GLY A 30 -21.89 -6.26 8.79
N SER A 31 -22.71 -5.33 9.30
CA SER A 31 -23.54 -5.35 10.52
C SER A 31 -23.04 -5.93 11.86
N ASP A 32 -22.95 -5.00 12.83
CA ASP A 32 -23.64 -4.92 14.13
C ASP A 32 -23.28 -5.83 15.34
N ASP A 33 -23.27 -5.13 16.49
CA ASP A 33 -23.55 -5.53 17.89
C ASP A 33 -22.40 -5.91 18.87
N ASP A 34 -22.10 -4.92 19.74
CA ASP A 34 -22.07 -4.96 21.22
C ASP A 34 -21.13 -5.94 21.97
N ALA A 35 -20.12 -5.41 22.69
CA ALA A 35 -20.01 -5.53 24.16
C ALA A 35 -18.73 -4.92 24.79
N SER A 36 -18.99 -3.99 25.69
CA SER A 36 -18.22 -3.41 26.83
C SER A 36 -16.99 -4.10 27.47
N SER A 37 -16.04 -3.22 27.84
CA SER A 37 -15.28 -3.09 29.12
C SER A 37 -13.90 -3.77 29.32
N GLY A 38 -12.91 -2.98 29.74
CA GLY A 38 -11.73 -3.48 30.47
C GLY A 38 -10.51 -2.55 30.51
N GLN A 39 -10.47 -1.61 31.46
CA GLN A 39 -9.36 -0.68 31.75
C GLN A 39 -8.13 -1.35 32.40
N SER A 40 -6.90 -0.94 32.05
CA SER A 40 -5.79 -0.58 32.99
C SER A 40 -4.44 -0.27 32.28
N ASP A 41 -3.95 0.94 32.49
CA ASP A 41 -2.55 1.43 32.38
C ASP A 41 -1.87 1.33 33.78
N PRO A 42 -0.56 1.67 34.04
CA PRO A 42 0.53 2.12 33.14
C PRO A 42 1.97 1.62 33.50
N SER A 43 2.97 2.14 32.77
CA SER A 43 4.34 2.57 33.21
C SER A 43 5.55 1.63 33.03
N GLY A 44 6.58 2.13 32.32
CA GLY A 44 7.97 1.65 32.41
C GLY A 44 8.94 2.42 31.51
N SER A 45 9.98 3.04 32.10
CA SER A 45 10.84 4.07 31.51
C SER A 45 12.10 3.53 30.80
N SER A 46 12.43 4.14 29.65
CA SER A 46 13.74 4.60 29.12
C SER A 46 15.02 3.77 29.30
N SER A 47 15.76 3.56 28.19
CA SER A 47 17.20 3.88 28.07
C SER A 47 17.68 3.81 26.61
N ALA A 48 18.30 4.90 26.14
CA ALA A 48 18.95 5.02 24.85
C ALA A 48 20.40 4.50 24.89
N SER A 49 20.89 3.92 23.79
CA SER A 49 22.31 3.92 23.42
C SER A 49 22.46 3.67 21.92
N SER A 50 23.15 4.60 21.27
CA SER A 50 23.39 4.73 19.83
C SER A 50 24.40 3.70 19.31
N SER A 51 24.24 3.25 18.05
CA SER A 51 25.33 3.11 17.03
C SER A 51 24.83 2.45 15.74
N GLY A 52 24.99 3.12 14.59
CA GLY A 52 25.13 2.46 13.28
C GLY A 52 23.93 2.57 12.35
N THR A 53 24.17 3.10 11.15
CA THR A 53 23.22 3.32 10.06
C THR A 53 22.59 2.01 9.54
N ALA A 54 21.46 1.64 10.11
CA ALA A 54 20.30 1.12 9.40
C ALA A 54 19.16 2.09 9.74
N GLN A 55 18.27 2.40 8.80
CA GLN A 55 17.01 3.03 9.18
C GLN A 55 16.27 1.95 9.97
N GLU A 56 16.45 1.95 11.30
CA GLU A 56 15.67 1.12 12.21
C GLU A 56 14.21 1.46 11.90
N THR A 57 13.51 0.54 11.24
CA THR A 57 12.08 0.42 11.45
C THR A 57 11.96 0.30 12.96
N GLY A 58 11.48 1.36 13.63
CA GLY A 58 11.26 1.32 15.08
C GLY A 58 10.39 0.12 15.44
N ASP A 59 10.32 -0.23 16.72
CA ASP A 59 9.45 -1.31 17.20
C ASP A 59 8.07 -1.21 16.55
N LEU A 60 7.80 -2.05 15.54
CA LEU A 60 6.55 -2.02 14.81
C LEU A 60 5.43 -2.38 15.78
N THR A 61 4.39 -1.55 15.83
CA THR A 61 3.11 -1.84 16.48
C THR A 61 2.09 -2.36 15.47
N GLY A 62 2.35 -2.19 14.17
CA GLY A 62 1.44 -2.56 13.10
C GLY A 62 0.31 -1.56 12.90
N GLU A 63 0.34 -0.43 13.60
CA GLU A 63 -0.60 0.68 13.43
C GLU A 63 -0.16 1.59 12.28
N LEU A 64 -1.10 2.37 11.74
CA LEU A 64 -0.80 3.35 10.71
C LEU A 64 0.04 4.50 11.29
N ALA A 65 1.24 4.74 10.74
CA ALA A 65 2.10 5.86 11.12
C ALA A 65 1.72 7.18 10.44
N VAL A 66 1.00 7.12 9.32
CA VAL A 66 0.72 8.28 8.44
C VAL A 66 -0.79 8.48 8.25
N THR A 67 -1.29 9.68 8.51
CA THR A 67 -2.73 9.98 8.42
C THR A 67 -3.10 10.77 7.17
N THR A 68 -2.10 11.29 6.46
CA THR A 68 -2.27 12.10 5.25
C THR A 68 -1.35 11.63 4.13
N CYS A 69 -1.68 11.96 2.89
CA CYS A 69 -0.82 11.71 1.73
C CYS A 69 0.44 12.55 1.75
N ALA A 70 0.44 13.69 2.43
CA ALA A 70 1.66 14.45 2.67
C ALA A 70 2.63 13.66 3.55
N GLU A 71 2.15 13.14 4.70
CA GLU A 71 2.96 12.32 5.62
C GLU A 71 3.43 11.02 4.96
N ALA A 72 2.56 10.34 4.21
CA ALA A 72 2.94 9.16 3.43
C ALA A 72 4.01 9.50 2.38
N GLY A 73 3.91 10.65 1.72
CA GLY A 73 4.94 11.11 0.78
C GLY A 73 6.27 11.41 1.45
N GLU A 74 6.26 12.02 2.65
CA GLU A 74 7.46 12.24 3.45
C GLU A 74 8.11 10.92 3.90
N ALA A 75 7.29 9.93 4.27
CA ALA A 75 7.77 8.60 4.66
C ALA A 75 8.41 7.84 3.49
N LEU A 76 7.79 7.89 2.31
CA LEU A 76 8.28 7.22 1.09
C LEU A 76 9.53 7.91 0.51
N GLY A 77 9.67 9.22 0.69
CA GLY A 77 10.87 9.97 0.32
C GLY A 77 11.29 9.76 -1.14
N SER A 78 12.51 9.27 -1.35
CA SER A 78 13.07 9.09 -2.70
C SER A 78 12.34 8.05 -3.57
N ILE A 79 11.47 7.21 -2.99
CA ILE A 79 10.66 6.25 -3.76
C ILE A 79 9.72 6.96 -4.73
N ILE A 80 9.23 8.15 -4.36
CA ILE A 80 8.30 8.95 -5.16
C ILE A 80 8.97 10.16 -5.82
N ASP A 81 10.30 10.23 -5.83
CA ASP A 81 11.02 11.34 -6.45
C ASP A 81 10.69 11.45 -7.94
N GLY A 82 10.28 12.64 -8.37
CA GLY A 82 9.88 12.88 -9.75
C GLY A 82 8.46 12.40 -10.11
N LEU A 83 7.67 11.99 -9.12
CA LEU A 83 6.24 11.73 -9.25
C LEU A 83 5.42 12.86 -8.61
N ASP A 84 4.29 13.21 -9.22
CA ASP A 84 3.36 14.20 -8.68
C ASP A 84 2.19 13.50 -7.97
N LEU A 85 1.77 14.03 -6.82
CA LEU A 85 0.56 13.57 -6.14
C LEU A 85 -0.67 13.83 -7.04
N GLN A 86 -1.49 12.81 -7.22
CA GLN A 86 -2.66 12.85 -8.11
C GLN A 86 -3.92 13.34 -7.38
N ASP A 87 -4.78 14.05 -8.12
CA ASP A 87 -6.06 14.60 -7.62
C ASP A 87 -7.06 13.51 -7.14
N GLU A 88 -6.84 12.25 -7.53
CA GLU A 88 -7.66 11.10 -7.14
C GLU A 88 -7.26 10.49 -5.79
N SER A 89 -6.23 11.03 -5.14
CA SER A 89 -5.85 10.63 -3.78
C SER A 89 -6.94 11.01 -2.78
N THR A 90 -7.24 10.12 -1.84
CA THR A 90 -8.30 10.30 -0.84
C THR A 90 -7.79 10.06 0.57
N GLU A 91 -8.21 10.93 1.47
CA GLU A 91 -7.92 10.89 2.91
C GLU A 91 -9.26 10.87 3.65
N ALA A 92 -9.47 9.85 4.47
CA ALA A 92 -10.61 9.72 5.35
C ALA A 92 -10.18 9.08 6.68
N ASP A 93 -11.04 9.17 7.69
CA ASP A 93 -10.75 8.59 9.00
C ASP A 93 -10.55 7.06 8.87
N GLY A 94 -9.34 6.60 9.18
CA GLY A 94 -8.95 5.20 9.04
C GLY A 94 -8.80 4.69 7.59
N GLN A 95 -8.85 5.56 6.57
CA GLN A 95 -8.66 5.17 5.17
C GLN A 95 -7.77 6.17 4.44
N LEU A 96 -6.69 5.66 3.84
CA LEU A 96 -5.74 6.45 3.07
C LEU A 96 -5.56 5.80 1.70
N GLN A 97 -5.66 6.59 0.63
CA GLN A 97 -5.27 6.16 -0.71
C GLN A 97 -4.52 7.31 -1.36
N CYS A 98 -3.21 7.14 -1.53
CA CYS A 98 -2.33 8.15 -2.10
C CYS A 98 -1.75 7.62 -3.40
N SER A 99 -1.89 8.40 -4.47
CA SER A 99 -1.38 8.04 -5.79
C SER A 99 -0.39 9.11 -6.24
N TRP A 100 0.83 8.69 -6.54
CA TRP A 100 1.85 9.52 -7.17
C TRP A 100 2.14 8.95 -8.55
N ALA A 101 2.24 9.81 -9.57
CA ALA A 101 2.55 9.36 -10.92
C ALA A 101 3.31 10.41 -11.72
N ASN A 102 4.05 9.95 -12.72
CA ASN A 102 4.62 10.78 -13.77
C ASN A 102 4.23 10.25 -15.16
N GLY A 103 4.30 11.12 -16.17
CA GLY A 103 4.01 10.74 -17.55
C GLY A 103 2.51 10.63 -17.84
N ALA A 104 2.03 11.47 -18.78
CA ALA A 104 0.74 11.25 -19.43
C ALA A 104 0.99 10.52 -20.75
N ALA A 105 0.09 9.61 -21.15
CA ALA A 105 0.11 9.05 -22.49
C ALA A 105 0.19 10.18 -23.54
N SER A 106 1.02 9.97 -24.55
CA SER A 106 1.14 10.89 -25.67
C SER A 106 -0.22 11.12 -26.35
N ALA A 107 -0.38 12.22 -27.08
CA ALA A 107 -1.64 12.51 -27.79
C ALA A 107 -2.07 11.41 -28.79
N GLU A 108 -1.15 10.50 -29.13
CA GLU A 108 -1.33 9.37 -30.04
C GLU A 108 -1.69 8.06 -29.31
N GLY A 109 -1.76 8.07 -27.97
CA GLY A 109 -2.14 6.91 -27.15
C GLY A 109 -0.98 5.98 -26.79
N GLU A 110 0.26 6.30 -27.18
CA GLU A 110 1.45 5.61 -26.70
C GLU A 110 1.71 5.98 -25.23
N ILE A 111 1.92 4.95 -24.40
CA ILE A 111 2.39 5.08 -23.02
C ILE A 111 3.80 5.66 -23.08
N ASP A 112 4.04 6.74 -22.33
CA ASP A 112 5.39 7.27 -22.19
C ASP A 112 6.28 6.18 -21.57
N PRO A 113 7.41 5.80 -22.18
CA PRO A 113 8.29 4.75 -21.64
C PRO A 113 8.89 5.09 -20.27
N SER A 114 8.78 6.35 -19.83
CA SER A 114 9.16 6.80 -18.48
C SER A 114 8.00 6.90 -17.51
N ALA A 115 6.76 6.60 -17.93
CA ALA A 115 5.59 6.67 -17.06
C ALA A 115 5.66 5.64 -15.93
N GLN A 116 5.41 6.13 -14.72
CA GLN A 116 5.46 5.37 -13.48
C GLN A 116 4.33 5.85 -12.56
N ALA A 117 3.86 4.95 -11.70
CA ALA A 117 2.97 5.30 -10.61
C ALA A 117 3.28 4.48 -9.37
N ILE A 118 3.12 5.10 -8.21
CA ILE A 118 3.14 4.47 -6.88
C ILE A 118 1.79 4.75 -6.24
N VAL A 119 1.12 3.71 -5.76
CA VAL A 119 -0.14 3.83 -5.02
C VAL A 119 0.02 3.19 -3.65
N ALA A 120 -0.14 3.98 -2.61
CA ALA A 120 -0.17 3.54 -1.23
C ALA A 120 -1.62 3.52 -0.73
N VAL A 121 -2.03 2.44 -0.07
CA VAL A 121 -3.35 2.26 0.51
C VAL A 121 -3.20 1.82 1.95
N ALA A 122 -3.98 2.43 2.84
CA ALA A 122 -4.16 1.96 4.21
C ALA A 122 -5.64 1.90 4.55
N GLN A 123 -6.04 0.82 5.21
CA GLN A 123 -7.37 0.62 5.77
C GLN A 123 -7.20 0.20 7.23
N VAL A 124 -7.39 1.14 8.13
CA VAL A 124 -7.27 0.94 9.58
C VAL A 124 -8.58 0.38 10.10
N GLN A 125 -8.51 -0.83 10.63
CA GLN A 125 -9.62 -1.52 11.27
C GLN A 125 -9.07 -2.61 12.17
N GLU A 126 -9.66 -2.80 13.34
CA GLU A 126 -9.31 -3.94 14.19
C GLU A 126 -9.79 -5.24 13.51
N LEU A 127 -8.86 -6.17 13.31
CA LEU A 127 -9.09 -7.46 12.68
C LEU A 127 -8.89 -8.58 13.71
N ASP A 128 -9.89 -9.46 13.83
CA ASP A 128 -9.70 -10.71 14.55
C ASP A 128 -8.91 -11.74 13.70
N GLU A 129 -8.40 -12.78 14.35
CA GLU A 129 -7.59 -13.82 13.71
C GLU A 129 -8.31 -14.51 12.54
N ALA A 130 -9.63 -14.69 12.66
CA ALA A 130 -10.45 -15.29 11.61
C ALA A 130 -10.54 -14.38 10.37
N THR A 131 -10.68 -13.07 10.58
CA THR A 131 -10.72 -12.07 9.51
C THR A 131 -9.35 -11.92 8.86
N ILE A 132 -8.27 -11.86 9.64
CA ILE A 132 -6.89 -11.86 9.11
C ILE A 132 -6.67 -13.08 8.22
N THR A 133 -7.05 -14.27 8.70
CA THR A 133 -6.92 -15.51 7.92
C THR A 133 -7.74 -15.44 6.65
N SER A 134 -9.00 -15.03 6.73
CA SER A 134 -9.88 -14.95 5.56
C SER A 134 -9.40 -13.94 4.51
N GLN A 135 -8.96 -12.75 4.92
CA GLN A 135 -8.42 -11.74 4.01
C GLN A 135 -7.11 -12.20 3.38
N SER A 136 -6.23 -12.80 4.18
CA SER A 136 -4.96 -13.35 3.72
C SER A 136 -5.15 -14.48 2.71
N ASP A 137 -6.11 -15.38 2.91
CA ASP A 137 -6.43 -16.45 1.96
C ASP A 137 -6.98 -15.90 0.65
N GLN A 138 -7.74 -14.80 0.69
CA GLN A 138 -8.22 -14.11 -0.51
C GLN A 138 -7.07 -13.45 -1.26
N ILE A 139 -6.15 -12.78 -0.56
CA ILE A 139 -4.96 -12.16 -1.14
C ILE A 139 -4.07 -13.22 -1.78
N ALA A 140 -3.75 -14.31 -1.06
CA ALA A 140 -2.95 -15.43 -1.56
C ALA A 140 -3.60 -16.16 -2.75
N GLY A 141 -4.92 -16.10 -2.88
CA GLY A 141 -5.65 -16.63 -4.04
C GLY A 141 -5.57 -15.77 -5.30
N THR A 142 -4.97 -14.58 -5.23
CA THR A 142 -4.81 -13.66 -6.36
C THR A 142 -3.62 -14.08 -7.23
N ASP A 143 -3.79 -14.04 -8.55
CA ASP A 143 -2.71 -14.37 -9.49
C ASP A 143 -1.53 -13.40 -9.35
N GLY A 144 -0.30 -13.93 -9.37
CA GLY A 144 0.91 -13.13 -9.17
C GLY A 144 1.21 -12.75 -7.73
N VAL A 145 0.41 -13.20 -6.75
CA VAL A 145 0.66 -12.96 -5.32
C VAL A 145 1.36 -14.15 -4.67
N THR A 146 2.35 -13.87 -3.84
CA THR A 146 3.06 -14.87 -3.01
C THR A 146 3.10 -14.39 -1.57
N GLU A 147 2.70 -15.24 -0.63
CA GLU A 147 2.92 -14.98 0.79
C GLU A 147 4.40 -15.11 1.13
N VAL A 148 4.91 -14.18 1.94
CA VAL A 148 6.31 -14.18 2.39
C VAL A 148 6.39 -14.18 3.91
N GLU A 149 7.33 -14.95 4.43
CA GLU A 149 7.64 -14.96 5.86
C GLU A 149 8.57 -13.78 6.18
N ASP A 150 8.03 -12.74 6.80
CA ASP A 150 8.79 -11.60 7.31
C ASP A 150 8.69 -11.54 8.84
N ALA A 151 9.83 -11.62 9.53
CA ALA A 151 9.88 -11.63 10.99
C ALA A 151 9.30 -10.35 11.61
N ARG A 152 9.53 -9.18 10.97
CA ARG A 152 9.04 -7.87 11.47
C ARG A 152 7.52 -7.83 11.49
N ILE A 153 6.90 -8.46 10.49
CA ILE A 153 5.44 -8.55 10.35
C ILE A 153 4.89 -9.68 11.23
N GLY A 154 5.61 -10.80 11.34
CA GLY A 154 5.23 -11.91 12.24
C GLY A 154 5.22 -11.49 13.71
N ASP A 155 6.15 -10.63 14.13
CA ASP A 155 6.28 -10.14 15.51
C ASP A 155 5.06 -9.29 15.95
N ILE A 156 4.38 -8.64 15.00
CA ILE A 156 3.13 -7.89 15.23
C ILE A 156 1.86 -8.71 14.94
N GLY A 157 2.00 -10.03 14.73
CA GLY A 157 0.89 -10.92 14.43
C GLY A 157 0.27 -10.71 13.04
N GLY A 158 1.03 -10.14 12.10
CA GLY A 158 0.59 -9.89 10.74
C GLY A 158 1.02 -10.96 9.73
N ARG A 159 0.62 -10.76 8.47
CA ARG A 159 1.01 -11.56 7.30
C ARG A 159 1.38 -10.64 6.14
N ALA A 160 2.35 -11.06 5.35
CA ALA A 160 2.93 -10.27 4.27
C ALA A 160 2.77 -10.98 2.93
N PHE A 161 2.47 -10.20 1.89
CA PHE A 161 2.25 -10.69 0.54
C PHE A 161 3.00 -9.82 -0.43
N GLU A 162 3.73 -10.43 -1.34
CA GLU A 162 4.37 -9.78 -2.47
C GLU A 162 3.52 -10.01 -3.73
N LEU A 163 3.41 -8.99 -4.57
CA LEU A 163 2.69 -9.03 -5.84
C LEU A 163 3.67 -8.76 -6.97
N GLU A 164 3.63 -9.58 -8.01
CA GLU A 164 4.27 -9.34 -9.29
C GLU A 164 3.32 -9.70 -10.43
N ALA A 165 3.08 -8.77 -11.33
CA ALA A 165 2.25 -8.97 -12.50
C ALA A 165 2.75 -8.16 -13.70
N SER A 166 2.36 -8.56 -14.90
CA SER A 166 2.68 -7.82 -16.12
C SER A 166 1.52 -7.89 -17.11
N GLN A 167 1.32 -6.82 -17.86
CA GLN A 167 0.33 -6.72 -18.92
C GLN A 167 0.88 -5.83 -20.04
N GLU A 168 0.76 -6.28 -21.30
CA GLU A 168 1.30 -5.64 -22.53
C GLU A 168 1.86 -4.21 -22.35
N GLY A 169 3.18 -4.11 -22.17
CA GLY A 169 3.91 -2.84 -22.08
C GLY A 169 3.86 -2.15 -20.71
N VAL A 170 3.34 -2.82 -19.68
CA VAL A 170 3.25 -2.35 -18.29
C VAL A 170 3.61 -3.49 -17.34
N SER A 171 4.37 -3.17 -16.32
CA SER A 171 4.74 -4.06 -15.22
C SER A 171 4.24 -3.50 -13.90
N LEU A 172 3.80 -4.40 -13.02
CA LEU A 172 3.26 -4.11 -11.71
C LEU A 172 4.03 -4.93 -10.68
N SER A 173 4.46 -4.28 -9.62
CA SER A 173 4.89 -4.95 -8.40
C SER A 173 4.16 -4.33 -7.22
N GLY A 174 4.17 -5.01 -6.08
CA GLY A 174 3.62 -4.44 -4.87
C GLY A 174 3.79 -5.34 -3.68
N ALA A 175 3.31 -4.86 -2.55
CA ALA A 175 3.19 -5.65 -1.35
C ALA A 175 1.90 -5.30 -0.61
N THR A 176 1.38 -6.27 0.14
CA THR A 176 0.28 -6.10 1.08
C THR A 176 0.69 -6.67 2.43
N VAL A 177 0.41 -5.92 3.49
CA VAL A 177 0.59 -6.33 4.88
C VAL A 177 -0.77 -6.30 5.55
N VAL A 178 -1.16 -7.44 6.13
CA VAL A 178 -2.37 -7.56 6.95
C VAL A 178 -1.93 -7.69 8.40
N THR A 179 -2.45 -6.86 9.28
CA THR A 179 -2.13 -6.84 10.71
C THR A 179 -3.42 -6.86 11.53
N PRO A 180 -3.35 -7.07 12.86
CA PRO A 180 -4.51 -6.87 13.73
C PRO A 180 -5.11 -5.45 13.68
N ASN A 181 -4.37 -4.44 13.21
CA ASN A 181 -4.82 -3.05 13.16
C ASN A 181 -5.27 -2.59 11.76
N GLY A 182 -5.22 -3.48 10.76
CA GLY A 182 -5.71 -3.19 9.43
C GLY A 182 -4.86 -3.76 8.31
N LEU A 183 -5.08 -3.22 7.12
CA LEU A 183 -4.44 -3.63 5.88
C LEU A 183 -3.72 -2.46 5.25
N PHE A 184 -2.51 -2.72 4.78
CA PHE A 184 -1.62 -1.73 4.20
C PHE A 184 -1.06 -2.31 2.91
N ALA A 185 -1.11 -1.54 1.84
CA ALA A 185 -0.60 -2.00 0.56
C ALA A 185 0.14 -0.88 -0.15
N LEU A 186 1.20 -1.25 -0.86
CA LEU A 186 1.87 -0.37 -1.80
C LEU A 186 2.00 -1.10 -3.13
N SER A 187 1.66 -0.42 -4.20
CA SER A 187 1.85 -0.92 -5.56
C SER A 187 2.65 0.07 -6.39
N ALA A 188 3.41 -0.48 -7.31
CA ALA A 188 4.37 0.23 -8.14
C ALA A 188 4.20 -0.24 -9.58
N THR A 189 3.82 0.67 -10.45
CA THR A 189 3.53 0.39 -11.85
C THR A 189 4.50 1.17 -12.73
N GLY A 190 5.06 0.52 -13.74
CA GLY A 190 5.99 1.15 -14.69
C GLY A 190 5.67 0.78 -16.13
N ALA A 191 5.92 1.71 -17.04
CA ALA A 191 5.95 1.40 -18.47
C ALA A 191 7.14 0.47 -18.79
N GLY A 192 6.90 -0.54 -19.60
CA GLY A 192 7.88 -1.55 -20.00
C GLY A 192 7.86 -2.82 -19.15
N ASP A 193 8.94 -3.60 -19.26
CA ASP A 193 9.03 -4.96 -18.73
C ASP A 193 9.51 -5.03 -17.27
N THR A 194 9.72 -3.89 -16.61
CA THR A 194 10.25 -3.86 -15.22
C THR A 194 9.56 -2.76 -14.41
N ALA A 195 8.96 -3.17 -13.29
CA ALA A 195 8.29 -2.27 -12.37
C ALA A 195 9.33 -1.35 -11.68
N PRO A 196 8.94 -0.15 -11.24
CA PRO A 196 9.89 0.80 -10.66
C PRO A 196 10.40 0.35 -9.27
N LEU A 197 9.71 -0.60 -8.64
CA LEU A 197 10.16 -1.29 -7.43
C LEU A 197 10.13 -2.80 -7.66
N SER A 198 11.01 -3.56 -7.03
CA SER A 198 10.82 -5.00 -6.83
C SER A 198 9.75 -5.27 -5.75
N PRO A 199 9.17 -6.48 -5.67
CA PRO A 199 8.18 -6.80 -4.65
C PRO A 199 8.69 -6.61 -3.21
N SER A 200 9.95 -6.98 -2.94
CA SER A 200 10.54 -6.78 -1.61
C SER A 200 10.83 -5.31 -1.29
N GLU A 201 11.20 -4.49 -2.28
CA GLU A 201 11.30 -3.03 -2.10
C GLU A 201 9.92 -2.41 -1.82
N ALA A 202 8.86 -2.91 -2.47
CA ALA A 202 7.50 -2.49 -2.18
C ALA A 202 7.03 -2.92 -0.77
N LEU A 203 7.48 -4.09 -0.28
CA LEU A 203 7.23 -4.54 1.08
C LEU A 203 7.91 -3.61 2.09
N ASP A 204 9.20 -3.35 1.92
CA ASP A 204 9.93 -2.40 2.76
C ASP A 204 9.30 -1.00 2.74
N ALA A 205 8.84 -0.55 1.58
CA ALA A 205 8.13 0.72 1.43
C ALA A 205 6.78 0.72 2.15
N THR A 206 6.05 -0.39 2.14
CA THR A 206 4.79 -0.54 2.89
C THR A 206 5.03 -0.44 4.39
N LEU A 207 6.13 -1.00 4.89
CA LEU A 207 6.51 -0.92 6.30
C LEU A 207 6.86 0.51 6.76
N LEU A 208 7.27 1.41 5.85
CA LEU A 208 7.47 2.83 6.18
C LEU A 208 6.16 3.54 6.54
N LEU A 209 5.01 2.98 6.16
CA LEU A 209 3.69 3.49 6.50
C LEU A 209 3.22 3.00 7.88
N LEU A 210 3.93 2.04 8.47
CA LEU A 210 3.60 1.46 9.76
C LEU A 210 4.42 2.08 10.88
N ARG A 211 3.79 2.16 12.04
CA ARG A 211 4.46 2.44 13.30
C ARG A 211 4.87 1.15 13.95
#